data_AF-A0AB38SFQ9-F1
#
_entry.id   AF-A0AB38SFQ9-F1
#
_cell.length_a   1.000
_cell.length_b   1.000
_cell.length_c   1.000
_cell.angle_alpha   90.00
_cell.angle_beta   90.00
_cell.angle_gamma   90.00
#
_symmetry.space_group_name_H-M   'P 1'
#
loop_
_entity.id
_entity.type
_entity.pdbx_description
1 polymer ?
#
loop_
_entity_poly.entity_id
_entity_poly.type
_entity_poly.pdbx_seq_one_letter_code
_entity_poly.pdbx_strand_id
1 'polypeptide(L)'
;MTDEEVGLARAMIAKGIRNDQVHFYFNRSDRLISSGRIAQIKTGSYAKDVPAATEAELAAFLAKWEVDQATGHRKGPLSPTDVEYIKALFEKRKSQWFVCNGETDVVECKLNYSVSGPIIKAIAGLANNKGGHILFGVRDKTNVVEGMSDDKFHTLDPAILNSHLLSSLDPVPKVTRVAVTLGQMSVGAIHVEKQEEGPVIAVKSVGDLKEGGIYFRYVGETRLIKPGELRQIIKAREQKAVEDFSRRMSRVASGSEATIDLDTGEVAGRTGRFLIDKELLPSIQFIREGDFSEVKGAPALRVVGEVQPISAAERTKVHVIRENITPDSIIENFLLDANVQEPLQYLHAQAHYPRKWMPIWHYVDQLSTPVDEIVEDLRTIIASVPTSRDAVVQRLRGTLTAHKLYTGSPAKILPAFLVGKINAPKTVDEFGAFANAVQGLPNDFKNAGDLRPILLSCLKRDNEGKHRSAIYRAASRLDEILHSQRDS
;
A
#
# COMPACT_ATOMS: atom_id res chain seq x y z
N MET A 1 4.92 -41.97 13.33
CA MET A 1 3.96 -42.79 14.09
C MET A 1 4.78 -43.69 14.98
N THR A 2 4.36 -43.89 16.22
CA THR A 2 4.96 -44.88 17.12
C THR A 2 4.52 -46.28 16.74
N ASP A 3 5.21 -47.32 17.22
CA ASP A 3 4.85 -48.71 16.93
C ASP A 3 3.46 -49.06 17.46
N GLU A 4 3.06 -48.52 18.61
CA GLU A 4 1.69 -48.64 19.14
C GLU A 4 0.64 -48.06 18.18
N GLU A 5 0.90 -46.87 17.62
CA GLU A 5 0.00 -46.21 16.66
C GLU A 5 -0.07 -46.97 15.33
N VAL A 6 1.03 -47.58 14.89
CA VAL A 6 1.05 -48.45 13.71
C VAL A 6 0.22 -49.71 13.98
N GLY A 7 0.35 -50.32 15.16
CA GLY A 7 -0.45 -51.47 15.57
C GLY A 7 -1.95 -51.15 15.60
N LEU A 8 -2.33 -50.00 16.16
CA LEU A 8 -3.73 -49.52 16.16
C LEU A 8 -4.23 -49.23 14.74
N ALA A 9 -3.43 -48.57 13.90
CA ALA A 9 -3.80 -48.32 12.51
C ALA A 9 -4.01 -49.62 11.71
N ARG A 10 -3.18 -50.65 11.92
CA ARG A 10 -3.37 -51.98 11.32
C ARG A 10 -4.68 -52.63 11.78
N ALA A 11 -4.99 -52.56 13.09
CA ALA A 11 -6.23 -53.09 13.64
C ALA A 11 -7.48 -52.37 13.08
N MET A 12 -7.42 -51.04 12.89
CA MET A 12 -8.48 -50.26 12.27
C MET A 12 -8.71 -50.62 10.79
N ILE A 13 -7.63 -50.81 10.03
CA ILE A 13 -7.71 -51.24 8.62
C ILE A 13 -8.31 -52.65 8.52
N ALA A 14 -7.94 -53.55 9.43
CA ALA A 14 -8.49 -54.91 9.48
C ALA A 14 -10.00 -54.92 9.79
N LYS A 15 -10.49 -53.95 10.59
CA LYS A 15 -11.94 -53.72 10.82
C LYS A 15 -12.66 -52.99 9.67
N GLY A 16 -11.97 -52.70 8.56
CA GLY A 16 -12.57 -52.07 7.39
C GLY A 16 -12.75 -50.55 7.48
N ILE A 17 -12.11 -49.89 8.45
CA ILE A 17 -12.14 -48.42 8.55
C ILE A 17 -11.37 -47.82 7.35
N ARG A 18 -11.94 -46.78 6.75
CA ARG A 18 -11.36 -46.15 5.55
C ARG A 18 -10.02 -45.46 5.87
N ASN A 19 -9.09 -45.48 4.93
CA ASN A 19 -7.73 -44.95 5.14
C ASN A 19 -7.70 -43.47 5.58
N ASP A 20 -8.65 -42.66 5.12
CA ASP A 20 -8.80 -41.25 5.49
C ASP A 20 -9.29 -41.09 6.94
N GLN A 21 -10.19 -41.96 7.39
CA GLN A 21 -10.63 -42.01 8.79
C GLN A 21 -9.49 -42.47 9.71
N VAL A 22 -8.74 -43.52 9.33
CA VAL A 22 -7.55 -43.95 10.08
C VAL A 22 -6.53 -42.82 10.15
N HIS A 23 -6.30 -42.10 9.05
CA HIS A 23 -5.41 -40.93 9.03
C HIS A 23 -5.86 -39.85 10.02
N PHE A 24 -7.16 -39.57 10.10
CA PHE A 24 -7.74 -38.59 11.02
C PHE A 24 -7.48 -38.91 12.50
N TYR A 25 -7.56 -40.17 12.92
CA TYR A 25 -7.32 -40.56 14.32
C TYR A 25 -5.89 -40.23 14.80
N PHE A 26 -4.91 -40.25 13.90
CA PHE A 26 -3.50 -40.06 14.25
C PHE A 26 -2.92 -38.70 13.84
N ASN A 27 -3.65 -37.94 13.01
CA ASN A 27 -3.25 -36.61 12.59
C ASN A 27 -3.60 -35.57 13.68
N ARG A 28 -2.57 -34.94 14.27
CA ARG A 28 -2.75 -33.95 15.35
C ARG A 28 -2.20 -32.58 14.92
N SER A 29 -2.69 -31.50 15.55
CA SER A 29 -2.28 -30.12 15.23
C SER A 29 -0.79 -29.85 15.47
N ASP A 30 -0.17 -30.58 16.39
CA ASP A 30 1.25 -30.53 16.73
C ASP A 30 2.09 -31.58 15.96
N ARG A 31 1.44 -32.55 15.31
CA ARG A 31 2.12 -33.65 14.63
C ARG A 31 1.32 -34.16 13.43
N LEU A 32 1.68 -33.61 12.27
CA LEU A 32 1.09 -33.97 10.98
C LEU A 32 1.66 -35.29 10.46
N ILE A 33 0.77 -36.18 10.00
CA ILE A 33 1.15 -37.43 9.33
C ILE A 33 0.86 -37.28 7.84
N SER A 34 1.77 -37.73 6.97
CA SER A 34 1.53 -37.76 5.52
C SER A 34 0.37 -38.69 5.16
N SER A 35 -0.54 -38.26 4.28
CA SER A 35 -1.70 -39.06 3.83
C SER A 35 -1.32 -40.44 3.26
N GLY A 36 -0.15 -40.56 2.62
CA GLY A 36 0.39 -41.83 2.11
C GLY A 36 0.85 -42.82 3.19
N ARG A 37 0.99 -42.40 4.45
CA ARG A 37 1.54 -43.25 5.53
C ARG A 37 0.61 -44.42 5.87
N ILE A 38 -0.70 -44.18 5.88
CA ILE A 38 -1.70 -45.22 6.15
C ILE A 38 -1.74 -46.25 5.01
N ALA A 39 -1.57 -45.80 3.77
CA ALA A 39 -1.45 -46.69 2.62
C ALA A 39 -0.19 -47.57 2.71
N GLN A 40 0.94 -47.02 3.17
CA GLN A 40 2.18 -47.77 3.39
C GLN A 40 2.06 -48.82 4.51
N ILE A 41 1.32 -48.51 5.57
CA ILE A 41 1.00 -49.48 6.64
C ILE A 41 0.12 -50.61 6.09
N LYS A 42 -0.89 -50.27 5.28
CA LYS A 42 -1.77 -51.24 4.60
C LYS A 42 -1.02 -52.17 3.66
N THR A 43 -0.07 -51.66 2.88
CA THR A 43 0.76 -52.47 1.96
C THR A 43 1.91 -53.20 2.66
N GLY A 44 2.13 -52.96 3.94
CA GLY A 44 3.25 -53.56 4.68
C GLY A 44 4.62 -53.02 4.26
N SER A 45 4.68 -51.85 3.62
CA SER A 45 5.95 -51.20 3.24
C SER A 45 6.57 -50.36 4.37
N TYR A 46 5.80 -50.05 5.42
CA TYR A 46 6.23 -49.31 6.60
C TYR A 46 6.03 -50.14 7.87
N ALA A 47 7.02 -50.12 8.78
CA ALA A 47 7.00 -50.80 10.08
C ALA A 47 6.48 -52.26 9.98
N LYS A 48 7.25 -53.09 9.26
CA LYS A 48 6.90 -54.49 8.91
C LYS A 48 6.77 -55.41 10.11
N ASP A 49 7.60 -55.18 11.13
CA ASP A 49 7.73 -56.04 12.29
C ASP A 49 6.72 -55.71 13.41
N VAL A 50 5.86 -54.70 13.18
CA VAL A 50 4.85 -54.27 14.16
C VAL A 50 3.54 -55.03 13.93
N PRO A 51 3.11 -55.89 14.88
CA PRO A 51 1.84 -56.60 14.78
C PRO A 51 0.64 -55.65 14.93
N ALA A 52 -0.55 -56.10 14.50
CA ALA A 52 -1.79 -55.37 14.76
C ALA A 52 -2.11 -55.36 16.26
N ALA A 53 -2.62 -54.24 16.78
CA ALA A 53 -3.09 -54.13 18.15
C ALA A 53 -4.28 -55.06 18.39
N THR A 54 -4.44 -55.49 19.65
CA THR A 54 -5.56 -56.33 20.07
C THR A 54 -6.89 -55.56 20.02
N GLU A 55 -8.00 -56.29 19.94
CA GLU A 55 -9.33 -55.66 19.91
C GLU A 55 -9.64 -54.83 21.17
N ALA A 56 -9.14 -55.27 22.32
CA ALA A 56 -9.28 -54.53 23.58
C ALA A 56 -8.51 -53.21 23.58
N GLU A 57 -7.29 -53.18 23.04
CA GLU A 57 -6.48 -51.97 22.90
C GLU A 57 -7.10 -50.98 21.92
N LEU A 58 -7.62 -51.48 20.79
CA LEU A 58 -8.33 -50.65 19.82
C LEU A 58 -9.61 -50.05 20.42
N ALA A 59 -10.39 -50.83 21.16
CA ALA A 59 -11.60 -50.34 21.83
C ALA A 59 -11.29 -49.29 22.90
N ALA A 60 -10.25 -49.52 23.72
CA ALA A 60 -9.79 -48.56 24.71
C ALA A 60 -9.30 -47.26 24.08
N PHE A 61 -8.57 -47.35 22.96
CA PHE A 61 -8.11 -46.19 22.20
C PHE A 61 -9.28 -45.37 21.65
N LEU A 62 -10.27 -46.01 20.99
CA LEU A 62 -11.43 -45.32 20.43
C LEU A 62 -12.28 -44.64 21.52
N ALA A 63 -12.52 -45.33 22.64
CA ALA A 63 -13.26 -44.77 23.77
C ALA A 63 -12.52 -43.58 24.39
N LYS A 64 -11.19 -43.67 24.58
CA LYS A 64 -10.38 -42.56 25.07
C LYS A 64 -10.37 -41.39 24.08
N TRP A 65 -10.24 -41.67 22.78
CA TRP A 65 -10.25 -40.65 21.75
C TRP A 65 -11.59 -39.91 21.66
N GLU A 66 -12.72 -40.60 21.86
CA GLU A 66 -14.05 -39.96 21.97
C GLU A 66 -14.15 -39.05 23.21
N VAL A 67 -13.65 -39.49 24.37
CA VAL A 67 -13.61 -38.67 25.59
C VAL A 67 -12.67 -37.46 25.43
N ASP A 68 -11.49 -37.66 24.84
CA ASP A 68 -10.52 -36.60 24.57
C ASP A 68 -11.06 -35.58 23.53
N GLN A 69 -11.85 -36.02 22.55
CA GLN A 69 -12.57 -35.13 21.63
C GLN A 69 -13.74 -34.40 22.33
N ALA A 70 -14.50 -35.08 23.18
CA ALA A 70 -15.60 -34.49 23.94
C ALA A 70 -15.12 -33.44 24.97
N THR A 71 -13.93 -33.64 25.55
CA THR A 71 -13.29 -32.70 26.49
C THR A 71 -12.40 -31.66 25.79
N GLY A 72 -11.87 -31.98 24.62
CA GLY A 72 -11.05 -31.12 23.76
C GLY A 72 -11.84 -30.14 22.91
N HIS A 73 -13.16 -30.36 22.74
CA HIS A 73 -14.10 -29.31 22.34
C HIS A 73 -14.42 -28.42 23.54
N ARG A 74 -13.46 -27.61 23.98
CA ARG A 74 -13.88 -26.25 24.38
C ARG A 74 -14.52 -25.68 23.13
N LYS A 75 -15.87 -25.65 23.06
CA LYS A 75 -16.57 -24.77 22.13
C LYS A 75 -15.83 -23.45 22.24
N GLY A 76 -15.19 -23.02 21.16
CA GLY A 76 -14.73 -21.64 21.07
C GLY A 76 -15.91 -20.72 21.38
N PRO A 77 -15.69 -19.41 21.54
CA PRO A 77 -16.80 -18.47 21.59
C PRO A 77 -17.76 -18.82 20.44
N LEU A 78 -19.02 -19.14 20.76
CA LEU A 78 -20.02 -19.45 19.75
C LEU A 78 -20.02 -18.32 18.73
N SER A 79 -19.97 -18.66 17.44
CA SER A 79 -20.02 -17.67 16.37
C SER A 79 -21.32 -16.87 16.50
N PRO A 80 -21.31 -15.55 16.25
CA PRO A 80 -22.53 -14.74 16.23
C PRO A 80 -23.60 -15.24 15.23
N THR A 81 -23.21 -16.11 14.30
CA THR A 81 -24.11 -16.73 13.31
C THR A 81 -24.54 -18.16 13.70
N ASP A 82 -24.00 -18.72 14.78
CA ASP A 82 -24.39 -20.04 15.26
C ASP A 82 -25.84 -20.02 15.76
N VAL A 83 -26.59 -21.05 15.38
CA VAL A 83 -27.99 -21.21 15.81
C VAL A 83 -28.11 -21.21 17.33
N GLU A 84 -27.16 -21.82 18.05
CA GLU A 84 -27.15 -21.81 19.51
C GLU A 84 -26.91 -20.42 20.10
N TYR A 85 -26.02 -19.62 19.51
CA TYR A 85 -25.79 -18.24 19.93
C TYR A 85 -27.06 -17.43 19.78
N ILE A 86 -27.72 -17.52 18.63
CA ILE A 86 -28.95 -16.79 18.36
C ILE A 86 -30.08 -17.27 19.28
N LYS A 87 -30.21 -18.57 19.53
CA LYS A 87 -31.17 -19.09 20.52
C LYS A 87 -30.92 -18.53 21.92
N ALA A 88 -29.66 -18.32 22.31
CA ALA A 88 -29.29 -17.74 23.60
C ALA A 88 -29.65 -16.25 23.72
N LEU A 89 -29.94 -15.55 22.61
CA LEU A 89 -30.51 -14.19 22.63
C LEU A 89 -31.97 -14.18 23.09
N PHE A 90 -32.60 -15.34 23.26
CA PHE A 90 -33.97 -15.48 23.72
C PHE A 90 -34.05 -16.24 25.04
N GLU A 91 -34.99 -15.84 25.87
CA GLU A 91 -35.31 -16.50 27.12
C GLU A 91 -36.80 -16.85 27.15
N LYS A 92 -37.12 -18.04 27.67
CA LYS A 92 -38.50 -18.44 27.89
C LYS A 92 -38.93 -17.98 29.27
N ARG A 93 -39.89 -17.06 29.34
CA ARG A 93 -40.51 -16.62 30.60
C ARG A 93 -41.96 -17.10 30.62
N LYS A 94 -42.29 -17.99 31.57
CA LYS A 94 -43.58 -18.69 31.63
C LYS A 94 -43.83 -19.46 30.31
N SER A 95 -44.85 -19.06 29.54
CA SER A 95 -45.25 -19.71 28.28
C SER A 95 -44.81 -18.93 27.03
N GLN A 96 -44.16 -17.77 27.19
CA GLN A 96 -43.76 -16.91 26.08
C GLN A 96 -42.24 -16.76 26.00
N TRP A 97 -41.74 -16.57 24.78
CA TRP A 97 -40.34 -16.27 24.53
C TRP A 97 -40.13 -14.76 24.44
N PHE A 98 -39.02 -14.28 24.99
CA PHE A 98 -38.64 -12.88 25.00
C PHE A 98 -37.20 -12.73 24.53
N VAL A 99 -36.87 -11.58 23.93
CA VAL A 99 -35.47 -11.21 23.67
C VAL A 99 -34.80 -10.81 24.98
N CYS A 100 -33.67 -11.46 25.28
CA CYS A 100 -32.83 -11.15 26.44
C CYS A 100 -32.37 -9.69 26.38
N ASN A 101 -32.54 -8.94 27.47
CA ASN A 101 -32.17 -7.51 27.58
C ASN A 101 -32.88 -6.56 26.59
N GLY A 102 -33.81 -7.05 25.77
CA GLY A 102 -34.57 -6.26 24.79
C GLY A 102 -33.71 -5.63 23.69
N GLU A 103 -34.18 -4.51 23.16
CA GLU A 103 -33.42 -3.73 22.18
C GLU A 103 -32.21 -3.03 22.80
N THR A 104 -31.05 -3.20 22.17
CA THR A 104 -29.77 -2.65 22.65
C THR A 104 -29.05 -1.93 21.50
N ASP A 105 -27.81 -1.49 21.75
CA ASP A 105 -26.94 -0.95 20.72
C ASP A 105 -26.41 -2.02 19.75
N VAL A 106 -26.65 -3.31 20.05
CA VAL A 106 -26.29 -4.47 19.22
C VAL A 106 -27.48 -5.36 18.84
N VAL A 107 -28.70 -5.03 19.29
CA VAL A 107 -29.94 -5.76 18.96
C VAL A 107 -31.04 -4.80 18.54
N GLU A 108 -31.62 -5.06 17.36
CA GLU A 108 -32.81 -4.40 16.81
C GLU A 108 -33.91 -5.46 16.62
N CYS A 109 -35.16 -5.17 17.00
CA CYS A 109 -36.27 -6.09 16.84
C CYS A 109 -37.21 -5.64 15.71
N LYS A 110 -37.70 -6.60 14.94
CA LYS A 110 -38.74 -6.43 13.92
C LYS A 110 -39.69 -7.61 13.94
N LEU A 111 -40.96 -7.35 13.62
CA LEU A 111 -41.94 -8.43 13.55
C LEU A 111 -41.77 -9.23 12.26
N ASN A 112 -41.77 -8.55 11.11
CA ASN A 112 -41.72 -9.19 9.80
C ASN A 112 -40.50 -8.77 9.00
N TYR A 113 -40.01 -9.71 8.19
CA TYR A 113 -38.90 -9.47 7.28
C TYR A 113 -39.37 -8.73 6.02
N SER A 114 -38.69 -7.63 5.68
CA SER A 114 -38.86 -6.92 4.41
C SER A 114 -37.54 -6.27 4.01
N VAL A 115 -37.26 -6.11 2.73
CA VAL A 115 -36.11 -5.31 2.29
C VAL A 115 -36.58 -3.86 2.15
N SER A 116 -36.51 -3.11 3.25
CA SER A 116 -37.09 -1.76 3.37
C SER A 116 -36.08 -0.77 3.95
N GLY A 117 -36.35 0.54 3.76
CA GLY A 117 -35.54 1.64 4.29
C GLY A 117 -35.20 1.49 5.79
N PRO A 118 -36.15 1.14 6.68
CA PRO A 118 -35.88 0.91 8.09
C PRO A 118 -34.86 -0.21 8.36
N ILE A 119 -34.90 -1.30 7.59
CA ILE A 119 -33.96 -2.42 7.77
C ILE A 119 -32.58 -2.06 7.21
N ILE A 120 -32.51 -1.41 6.05
CA ILE A 120 -31.24 -0.89 5.50
C ILE A 120 -30.60 0.12 6.48
N LYS A 121 -31.42 0.99 7.07
CA LYS A 121 -31.00 1.95 8.10
C LYS A 121 -30.47 1.24 9.36
N ALA A 122 -31.16 0.21 9.85
CA ALA A 122 -30.70 -0.58 10.99
C ALA A 122 -29.37 -1.31 10.69
N ILE A 123 -29.21 -1.86 9.48
CA ILE A 123 -27.95 -2.47 9.02
C ILE A 123 -26.82 -1.44 9.04
N ALA A 124 -27.03 -0.25 8.46
CA ALA A 124 -26.03 0.83 8.48
C ALA A 124 -25.69 1.25 9.92
N GLY A 125 -26.70 1.38 10.78
CA GLY A 125 -26.53 1.76 12.19
C GLY A 125 -25.70 0.77 13.00
N LEU A 126 -25.97 -0.52 12.85
CA LEU A 126 -25.22 -1.60 13.50
C LEU A 126 -23.79 -1.67 12.97
N ALA A 127 -23.61 -1.62 11.65
CA ALA A 127 -22.31 -1.71 10.99
C ALA A 127 -21.37 -0.56 11.41
N ASN A 128 -21.89 0.66 11.55
CA ASN A 128 -21.12 1.83 12.01
C ASN A 128 -20.80 1.83 13.51
N ASN A 129 -21.38 0.93 14.31
CA ASN A 129 -21.13 0.82 15.74
C ASN A 129 -20.30 -0.43 16.07
N LYS A 130 -20.95 -1.48 16.59
CA LYS A 130 -20.31 -2.73 17.07
C LYS A 130 -20.67 -3.95 16.22
N GLY A 131 -21.45 -3.77 15.14
CA GLY A 131 -22.21 -4.87 14.54
C GLY A 131 -23.36 -5.30 15.47
N GLY A 132 -23.98 -6.43 15.16
CA GLY A 132 -25.03 -6.99 16.01
C GLY A 132 -26.05 -7.81 15.24
N HIS A 133 -27.29 -7.85 15.73
CA HIS A 133 -28.37 -8.66 15.19
C HIS A 133 -29.66 -7.86 15.00
N ILE A 134 -30.28 -8.06 13.83
CA ILE A 134 -31.67 -7.68 13.60
C ILE A 134 -32.51 -8.95 13.74
N LEU A 135 -33.34 -9.03 14.76
CA LEU A 135 -34.18 -10.18 15.09
C LEU A 135 -35.58 -10.00 14.50
N PHE A 136 -36.05 -11.00 13.75
CA PHE A 136 -37.35 -11.06 13.10
C PHE A 136 -38.28 -12.05 13.80
N GLY A 137 -39.58 -11.79 13.79
CA GLY A 137 -40.58 -12.54 14.55
C GLY A 137 -40.75 -12.03 15.99
N VAL A 138 -40.28 -10.81 16.27
CA VAL A 138 -40.36 -10.17 17.59
C VAL A 138 -41.19 -8.90 17.50
N ARG A 139 -42.22 -8.79 18.34
CA ARG A 139 -43.03 -7.57 18.42
C ARG A 139 -42.20 -6.43 19.02
N ASP A 140 -42.01 -5.39 18.23
CA ASP A 140 -41.33 -4.15 18.60
C ASP A 140 -41.87 -3.60 19.95
N LYS A 141 -40.98 -3.01 20.75
CA LYS A 141 -41.18 -2.46 22.11
C LYS A 141 -41.53 -3.47 23.22
N THR A 142 -42.27 -4.53 22.91
CA THR A 142 -42.66 -5.55 23.90
C THR A 142 -41.61 -6.65 24.08
N ASN A 143 -40.71 -6.80 23.11
CA ASN A 143 -39.69 -7.85 23.05
C ASN A 143 -40.26 -9.28 23.12
N VAL A 144 -41.56 -9.44 22.82
CA VAL A 144 -42.27 -10.72 22.80
C VAL A 144 -42.04 -11.38 21.44
N VAL A 145 -41.65 -12.65 21.44
CA VAL A 145 -41.56 -13.46 20.22
C VAL A 145 -42.96 -13.94 19.84
N GLU A 146 -43.39 -13.61 18.63
CA GLU A 146 -44.66 -14.05 18.05
C GLU A 146 -44.45 -14.99 16.85
N GLY A 147 -43.23 -15.03 16.33
CA GLY A 147 -42.91 -15.67 15.06
C GLY A 147 -43.22 -14.76 13.88
N MET A 148 -42.56 -15.03 12.75
CA MET A 148 -42.86 -14.34 11.50
C MET A 148 -44.18 -14.85 10.93
N SER A 149 -45.00 -13.96 10.37
CA SER A 149 -46.30 -14.32 9.79
C SER A 149 -46.23 -14.91 8.38
N ASP A 150 -45.05 -14.84 7.74
CA ASP A 150 -44.82 -15.34 6.39
C ASP A 150 -43.43 -16.00 6.24
N ASP A 151 -43.26 -16.75 5.15
CA ASP A 151 -42.02 -17.45 4.82
C ASP A 151 -41.04 -16.58 4.01
N LYS A 152 -41.23 -15.26 3.93
CA LYS A 152 -40.36 -14.38 3.12
C LYS A 152 -38.92 -14.41 3.59
N PHE A 153 -38.70 -14.59 4.90
CA PHE A 153 -37.34 -14.72 5.43
C PHE A 153 -36.59 -15.92 4.83
N HIS A 154 -37.29 -17.03 4.58
CA HIS A 154 -36.73 -18.26 3.98
C HIS A 154 -36.68 -18.22 2.47
N THR A 155 -37.69 -17.60 1.84
CA THR A 155 -37.90 -17.66 0.37
C THR A 155 -37.24 -16.50 -0.40
N LEU A 156 -36.91 -15.39 0.27
CA LEU A 156 -36.34 -14.23 -0.41
C LEU A 156 -34.88 -14.47 -0.79
N ASP A 157 -34.59 -14.31 -2.08
CA ASP A 157 -33.26 -14.51 -2.68
C ASP A 157 -32.20 -13.61 -1.98
N PRO A 158 -31.10 -14.19 -1.46
CA PRO A 158 -30.00 -13.39 -0.90
C PRO A 158 -29.51 -12.26 -1.82
N ALA A 159 -29.58 -12.45 -3.15
CA ALA A 159 -29.17 -11.47 -4.14
C ALA A 159 -30.01 -10.19 -4.09
N ILE A 160 -31.30 -10.27 -3.72
CA ILE A 160 -32.18 -9.10 -3.60
C ILE A 160 -31.69 -8.19 -2.47
N LEU A 161 -31.48 -8.76 -1.27
CA LEU A 161 -30.94 -7.99 -0.14
C LEU A 161 -29.60 -7.36 -0.50
N ASN A 162 -28.69 -8.13 -1.10
CA ASN A 162 -27.39 -7.62 -1.51
C ASN A 162 -27.50 -6.48 -2.52
N SER A 163 -28.36 -6.60 -3.54
CA SER A 163 -28.62 -5.55 -4.53
C SER A 163 -29.18 -4.27 -3.88
N HIS A 164 -30.05 -4.40 -2.89
CA HIS A 164 -30.56 -3.24 -2.15
C HIS A 164 -29.48 -2.59 -1.29
N LEU A 165 -28.59 -3.36 -0.65
CA LEU A 165 -27.47 -2.82 0.12
C LEU A 165 -26.45 -2.12 -0.79
N LEU A 166 -26.00 -2.79 -1.87
CA LEU A 166 -25.09 -2.24 -2.89
C LEU A 166 -25.58 -0.91 -3.46
N SER A 167 -26.88 -0.80 -3.71
CA SER A 167 -27.44 0.41 -4.30
C SER A 167 -27.78 1.50 -3.28
N SER A 168 -27.66 1.23 -1.97
CA SER A 168 -28.10 2.17 -0.92
C SER A 168 -27.02 2.56 0.09
N LEU A 169 -25.96 1.77 0.27
CA LEU A 169 -24.92 1.98 1.27
C LEU A 169 -23.52 1.83 0.66
N ASP A 170 -22.59 2.68 1.10
CA ASP A 170 -21.17 2.61 0.76
C ASP A 170 -20.29 2.90 1.99
N PRO A 171 -19.33 2.03 2.33
CA PRO A 171 -19.16 0.66 1.82
C PRO A 171 -20.33 -0.25 2.20
N VAL A 172 -20.47 -1.36 1.48
CA VAL A 172 -21.56 -2.33 1.71
C VAL A 172 -21.27 -3.18 2.95
N PRO A 173 -22.13 -3.14 3.99
CA PRO A 173 -21.93 -3.97 5.18
C PRO A 173 -22.11 -5.46 4.88
N LYS A 174 -21.27 -6.29 5.50
CA LYS A 174 -21.44 -7.75 5.45
C LYS A 174 -22.57 -8.16 6.38
N VAL A 175 -23.50 -8.95 5.83
CA VAL A 175 -24.66 -9.45 6.56
C VAL A 175 -24.85 -10.94 6.35
N THR A 176 -25.20 -11.66 7.40
CA THR A 176 -25.50 -13.09 7.35
C THR A 176 -26.89 -13.35 7.88
N ARG A 177 -27.72 -14.04 7.08
CA ARG A 177 -29.05 -14.48 7.50
C ARG A 177 -28.98 -15.83 8.19
N VAL A 178 -29.67 -15.96 9.31
CA VAL A 178 -29.80 -17.20 10.05
C VAL A 178 -31.25 -17.39 10.44
N ALA A 179 -31.80 -18.55 10.12
CA ALA A 179 -33.14 -18.92 10.55
C ALA A 179 -33.07 -19.84 11.76
N VAL A 180 -33.96 -19.62 12.73
CA VAL A 180 -33.99 -20.35 13.99
C VAL A 180 -35.45 -20.69 14.34
N THR A 181 -35.66 -21.88 14.89
CA THR A 181 -36.96 -22.27 15.45
C THR A 181 -36.92 -22.24 16.97
N LEU A 182 -37.87 -21.51 17.58
CA LEU A 182 -38.09 -21.45 19.03
C LEU A 182 -39.43 -22.11 19.36
N GLY A 183 -39.41 -23.39 19.77
CA GLY A 183 -40.64 -24.17 19.92
C GLY A 183 -41.29 -24.42 18.56
N GLN A 184 -42.49 -23.85 18.35
CA GLN A 184 -43.20 -23.88 17.05
C GLN A 184 -43.08 -22.56 16.28
N MET A 185 -42.39 -21.55 16.82
CA MET A 185 -42.30 -20.22 16.21
C MET A 185 -41.07 -20.13 15.31
N SER A 186 -41.28 -19.58 14.11
CA SER A 186 -40.22 -19.27 13.14
C SER A 186 -39.64 -17.89 13.42
N VAL A 187 -38.33 -17.83 13.71
CA VAL A 187 -37.59 -16.61 14.04
C VAL A 187 -36.44 -16.45 13.05
N GLY A 188 -36.22 -15.23 12.58
CA GLY A 188 -35.10 -14.90 11.70
C GLY A 188 -34.09 -14.01 12.41
N ALA A 189 -32.82 -14.10 12.06
CA ALA A 189 -31.79 -13.16 12.48
C ALA A 189 -30.96 -12.72 11.27
N ILE A 190 -30.71 -11.42 11.15
CA ILE A 190 -29.63 -10.89 10.32
C ILE A 190 -28.51 -10.48 11.25
N HIS A 191 -27.39 -11.19 11.18
CA HIS A 191 -26.15 -10.74 11.79
C HIS A 191 -25.51 -9.69 10.87
N VAL A 192 -25.17 -8.53 11.44
CA VAL A 192 -24.46 -7.44 10.77
C VAL A 192 -23.06 -7.38 11.37
N GLU A 193 -22.04 -7.53 10.54
CA GLU A 193 -20.66 -7.36 10.98
C GLU A 193 -20.35 -5.88 11.23
N LYS A 194 -19.46 -5.60 12.18
CA LYS A 194 -18.91 -4.26 12.34
C LYS A 194 -18.13 -3.89 11.09
N GLN A 195 -18.36 -2.70 10.54
CA GLN A 195 -17.59 -2.22 9.42
C GLN A 195 -16.24 -1.68 9.90
N GLU A 196 -15.18 -2.40 9.55
CA GLU A 196 -13.81 -2.04 9.89
C GLU A 196 -13.35 -0.78 9.11
N GLU A 197 -13.72 -0.68 7.84
CA GLU A 197 -13.40 0.46 6.98
C GLU A 197 -14.60 1.40 6.87
N GLY A 198 -15.04 1.97 7.99
CA GLY A 198 -16.15 2.91 8.04
C GLY A 198 -15.78 4.37 7.73
N PRO A 199 -16.77 5.28 7.72
CA PRO A 199 -18.18 5.01 8.00
C PRO A 199 -18.94 4.51 6.77
N VAL A 200 -19.98 3.70 7.02
CA VAL A 200 -21.04 3.35 6.07
C VAL A 200 -21.96 4.56 5.89
N ILE A 201 -22.04 5.05 4.66
CA ILE A 201 -22.80 6.24 4.24
C ILE A 201 -23.96 5.78 3.35
N ALA A 202 -25.13 6.39 3.52
CA ALA A 202 -26.25 6.19 2.59
C ALA A 202 -25.99 6.93 1.27
N VAL A 203 -25.95 6.21 0.14
CA VAL A 203 -25.68 6.80 -1.20
C VAL A 203 -26.94 7.23 -1.94
N LYS A 204 -28.12 6.87 -1.44
CA LYS A 204 -29.40 7.35 -1.95
C LYS A 204 -30.45 7.39 -0.85
N SER A 205 -31.51 8.14 -1.08
CA SER A 205 -32.65 8.20 -0.16
C SER A 205 -33.58 6.99 -0.36
N VAL A 206 -33.92 6.30 0.74
CA VAL A 206 -34.85 5.14 0.75
C VAL A 206 -35.72 5.22 2.01
N GLY A 207 -36.94 5.73 1.88
CA GLY A 207 -37.81 5.99 3.04
C GLY A 207 -37.16 6.97 4.01
N ASP A 208 -36.93 6.55 5.27
CA ASP A 208 -36.29 7.36 6.31
C ASP A 208 -34.75 7.40 6.22
N LEU A 209 -34.17 6.61 5.31
CA LEU A 209 -32.76 6.70 4.94
C LEU A 209 -32.58 7.90 4.00
N LYS A 210 -31.73 8.85 4.37
CA LYS A 210 -31.41 10.05 3.58
C LYS A 210 -30.02 9.91 2.99
N GLU A 211 -29.88 10.30 1.72
CA GLU A 211 -28.59 10.39 1.03
C GLU A 211 -27.59 11.26 1.82
N GLY A 212 -26.33 10.82 1.85
CA GLY A 212 -25.26 11.39 2.67
C GLY A 212 -25.38 11.12 4.17
N GLY A 213 -26.48 10.50 4.62
CA GLY A 213 -26.72 10.19 6.03
C GLY A 213 -25.82 9.05 6.52
N ILE A 214 -25.09 9.32 7.62
CA ILE A 214 -24.39 8.28 8.38
C ILE A 214 -25.25 7.93 9.59
N TYR A 215 -25.68 6.69 9.67
CA TYR A 215 -26.54 6.20 10.74
C TYR A 215 -25.75 5.40 11.76
N PHE A 216 -26.15 5.49 13.03
CA PHE A 216 -25.51 4.83 14.16
C PHE A 216 -26.59 4.24 15.07
N ARG A 217 -26.41 2.99 15.50
CA ARG A 217 -27.31 2.32 16.44
C ARG A 217 -26.94 2.71 17.87
N TYR A 218 -27.83 3.47 18.49
CA TYR A 218 -27.84 3.72 19.93
C TYR A 218 -28.73 2.70 20.61
N VAL A 219 -28.67 2.63 21.95
CA VAL A 219 -29.57 1.75 22.73
C VAL A 219 -31.02 2.08 22.40
N GLY A 220 -31.73 1.14 21.79
CA GLY A 220 -33.16 1.27 21.46
C GLY A 220 -33.49 2.07 20.20
N GLU A 221 -32.54 2.74 19.54
CA GLU A 221 -32.83 3.48 18.30
C GLU A 221 -31.66 3.61 17.32
N THR A 222 -31.98 3.62 16.02
CA THR A 222 -31.03 3.99 14.96
C THR A 222 -31.31 5.41 14.45
N ARG A 223 -30.32 6.31 14.56
CA ARG A 223 -30.43 7.71 14.13
C ARG A 223 -29.13 8.19 13.47
N LEU A 224 -29.09 9.45 13.04
CA LEU A 224 -27.86 10.05 12.52
C LEU A 224 -26.75 10.01 13.58
N ILE A 225 -25.54 9.71 13.13
CA ILE A 225 -24.35 9.67 13.97
C ILE A 225 -24.09 11.03 14.59
N LYS A 226 -23.66 11.04 15.86
CA LYS A 226 -23.19 12.24 16.52
C LYS A 226 -21.71 12.50 16.22
N PRO A 227 -21.24 13.76 16.35
CA PRO A 227 -19.86 14.10 16.02
C PRO A 227 -18.78 13.34 16.81
N GLY A 228 -19.07 12.88 18.02
CA GLY A 228 -18.10 12.15 18.85
C GLY A 228 -17.76 10.78 18.28
N GLU A 229 -18.78 10.05 17.87
CA GLU A 229 -18.76 8.71 17.33
C GLU A 229 -18.15 8.72 15.92
N LEU A 230 -18.49 9.73 15.11
CA LEU A 230 -17.85 9.93 13.81
C LEU A 230 -16.34 10.17 13.95
N ARG A 231 -15.93 11.01 14.90
CA ARG A 231 -14.50 11.24 15.21
C ARG A 231 -13.80 9.96 15.66
N GLN A 232 -14.48 9.10 16.42
CA GLN A 232 -13.91 7.82 16.85
C GLN A 232 -13.68 6.86 15.67
N ILE A 233 -14.63 6.77 14.74
CA ILE A 233 -14.49 5.94 13.53
C ILE A 233 -13.29 6.42 12.69
N ILE A 234 -13.20 7.73 12.43
CA ILE A 234 -12.09 8.32 11.66
C ILE A 234 -10.75 8.04 12.35
N LYS A 235 -10.66 8.31 13.66
CA LYS A 235 -9.44 8.07 14.43
C LYS A 235 -9.01 6.61 14.41
N ALA A 236 -9.95 5.67 14.52
CA ALA A 236 -9.64 4.24 14.46
C ALA A 236 -9.09 3.83 13.09
N ARG A 237 -9.64 4.38 12.00
CA ARG A 237 -9.17 4.16 10.63
C ARG A 237 -7.75 4.72 10.43
N GLU A 238 -7.49 5.94 10.88
CA GLU A 238 -6.16 6.57 10.81
C GLU A 238 -5.14 5.76 11.60
N GLN A 239 -5.49 5.34 12.82
CA GLN A 239 -4.61 4.54 13.67
C GLN A 239 -4.25 3.21 12.99
N LYS A 240 -5.24 2.50 12.42
CA LYS A 240 -5.02 1.25 11.70
C LYS A 240 -4.12 1.44 10.47
N ALA A 241 -4.34 2.51 9.70
CA ALA A 241 -3.49 2.85 8.55
C ALA A 241 -2.04 3.12 8.97
N VAL A 242 -1.83 3.83 10.08
CA VAL A 242 -0.48 4.08 10.65
C VAL A 242 0.16 2.79 11.15
N GLU A 243 -0.60 1.91 11.82
CA GLU A 243 -0.10 0.62 12.29
C GLU A 243 0.29 -0.31 11.13
N ASP A 244 -0.54 -0.39 10.09
CA ASP A 244 -0.27 -1.20 8.91
C ASP A 244 0.92 -0.65 8.12
N PHE A 245 1.02 0.66 7.97
CA PHE A 245 2.19 1.31 7.38
C PHE A 245 3.46 1.01 8.18
N SER A 246 3.40 1.15 9.51
CA SER A 246 4.55 0.88 10.39
C SER A 246 4.97 -0.59 10.34
N ARG A 247 4.01 -1.52 10.28
CA ARG A 247 4.27 -2.96 10.15
C ARG A 247 4.99 -3.27 8.83
N ARG A 248 4.50 -2.73 7.71
CA ARG A 248 5.15 -2.87 6.39
C ARG A 248 6.54 -2.25 6.40
N MET A 249 6.68 -1.04 6.94
CA MET A 249 7.99 -0.37 7.01
C MET A 249 8.99 -1.13 7.88
N SER A 250 8.55 -1.74 8.99
CA SER A 250 9.38 -2.61 9.82
C SER A 250 9.83 -3.87 9.07
N ARG A 251 8.94 -4.46 8.25
CA ARG A 251 9.27 -5.63 7.41
C ARG A 251 10.25 -5.30 6.29
N VAL A 252 10.11 -4.12 5.68
CA VAL A 252 11.06 -3.56 4.72
C VAL A 252 12.41 -3.27 5.39
N ALA A 253 12.41 -2.56 6.52
CA ALA A 253 13.63 -2.20 7.25
C ALA A 253 14.40 -3.41 7.78
N SER A 254 13.70 -4.49 8.14
CA SER A 254 14.32 -5.77 8.53
C SER A 254 14.75 -6.65 7.35
N GLY A 255 14.50 -6.21 6.11
CA GLY A 255 14.80 -6.93 4.88
C GLY A 255 13.91 -8.15 4.62
N SER A 256 12.85 -8.36 5.43
CA SER A 256 11.95 -9.52 5.32
C SER A 256 11.02 -9.46 4.11
N GLU A 257 10.76 -8.26 3.58
CA GLU A 257 10.03 -8.03 2.33
C GLU A 257 10.97 -7.37 1.32
N ALA A 258 10.90 -7.81 0.07
CA ALA A 258 11.63 -7.18 -1.01
C ALA A 258 10.90 -5.90 -1.44
N THR A 259 11.64 -4.81 -1.57
CA THR A 259 11.11 -3.53 -2.04
C THR A 259 11.42 -3.41 -3.53
N ILE A 260 10.41 -3.07 -4.35
CA ILE A 260 10.60 -2.83 -5.77
C ILE A 260 10.51 -1.32 -5.99
N ASP A 261 11.57 -0.75 -6.53
CA ASP A 261 11.54 0.60 -7.09
C ASP A 261 10.93 0.49 -8.50
N LEU A 262 9.76 1.08 -8.69
CA LEU A 262 9.01 1.01 -9.96
C LEU A 262 9.58 1.97 -11.02
N ASP A 263 10.38 2.96 -10.62
CA ASP A 263 11.03 3.89 -11.54
C ASP A 263 12.33 3.30 -12.10
N THR A 264 13.06 2.56 -11.26
CA THR A 264 14.35 1.94 -11.64
C THR A 264 14.25 0.46 -11.98
N GLY A 265 13.19 -0.24 -11.55
CA GLY A 265 13.08 -1.70 -11.64
C GLY A 265 13.94 -2.44 -10.62
N GLU A 266 14.58 -1.75 -9.66
CA GLU A 266 15.44 -2.37 -8.64
C GLU A 266 14.60 -3.09 -7.59
N VAL A 267 14.82 -4.39 -7.43
CA VAL A 267 14.25 -5.20 -6.35
C VAL A 267 15.30 -5.42 -5.28
N ALA A 268 15.06 -4.91 -4.07
CA ALA A 268 15.96 -5.05 -2.92
C ALA A 268 15.32 -5.92 -1.83
N GLY A 269 15.92 -7.08 -1.51
CA GLY A 269 15.47 -7.95 -0.43
C GLY A 269 16.64 -8.60 0.35
N ARG A 270 16.32 -9.47 1.31
CA ARG A 270 17.33 -10.18 2.15
C ARG A 270 18.34 -11.00 1.35
N THR A 271 17.95 -11.54 0.19
CA THR A 271 18.78 -12.41 -0.65
C THR A 271 19.64 -11.64 -1.66
N GLY A 272 19.55 -10.31 -1.71
CA GLY A 272 20.32 -9.46 -2.60
C GLY A 272 19.46 -8.43 -3.33
N ARG A 273 20.10 -7.74 -4.27
CA ARG A 273 19.46 -6.79 -5.19
C ARG A 273 19.53 -7.34 -6.61
N PHE A 274 18.43 -7.28 -7.33
CA PHE A 274 18.40 -7.61 -8.75
C PHE A 274 17.56 -6.58 -9.50
N LEU A 275 17.90 -6.32 -10.75
CA LEU A 275 17.22 -5.34 -11.59
C LEU A 275 16.26 -6.09 -12.52
N ILE A 276 15.00 -5.66 -12.57
CA ILE A 276 14.05 -6.09 -13.59
C ILE A 276 14.15 -5.12 -14.75
N ASP A 277 14.33 -5.64 -15.97
CA ASP A 277 14.34 -4.82 -17.17
C ASP A 277 13.04 -4.01 -17.29
N LYS A 278 13.16 -2.73 -17.62
CA LYS A 278 12.04 -1.78 -17.72
C LYS A 278 11.00 -2.25 -18.72
N GLU A 279 11.41 -2.97 -19.76
CA GLU A 279 10.54 -3.55 -20.78
C GLU A 279 9.65 -4.66 -20.23
N LEU A 280 10.05 -5.29 -19.12
CA LEU A 280 9.29 -6.34 -18.44
C LEU A 280 8.33 -5.78 -17.39
N LEU A 281 8.51 -4.55 -16.90
CA LEU A 281 7.64 -3.93 -15.90
C LEU A 281 6.16 -3.88 -16.34
N PRO A 282 5.80 -3.54 -17.61
CA PRO A 282 4.42 -3.59 -18.09
C PRO A 282 3.84 -5.01 -18.17
N SER A 283 4.70 -6.02 -18.25
CA SER A 283 4.29 -7.44 -18.29
C SER A 283 4.07 -8.04 -16.89
N ILE A 284 4.44 -7.31 -15.83
CA ILE A 284 4.14 -7.71 -14.45
C ILE A 284 2.63 -7.55 -14.23
N GLN A 285 1.92 -8.66 -14.31
CA GLN A 285 0.52 -8.71 -13.89
C GLN A 285 0.44 -8.74 -12.37
N PHE A 286 0.00 -7.62 -11.79
CA PHE A 286 -0.38 -7.55 -10.38
C PHE A 286 -1.74 -8.19 -10.20
N ILE A 287 -1.77 -9.44 -9.74
CA ILE A 287 -3.01 -10.09 -9.34
C ILE A 287 -3.34 -9.59 -7.94
N ARG A 288 -4.52 -8.97 -7.77
CA ARG A 288 -5.03 -8.60 -6.44
C ARG A 288 -5.26 -9.88 -5.64
N GLU A 289 -4.83 -9.88 -4.39
CA GLU A 289 -5.08 -10.96 -3.44
C GLU A 289 -6.62 -11.14 -3.32
N GLY A 290 -7.17 -12.17 -3.98
CA GLY A 290 -8.62 -12.41 -4.07
C GLY A 290 -9.11 -13.10 -5.36
N ASP A 291 -8.40 -12.96 -6.48
CA ASP A 291 -8.76 -13.56 -7.79
C ASP A 291 -8.12 -14.94 -8.05
N PHE A 292 -7.97 -15.76 -7.01
CA PHE A 292 -7.40 -17.11 -7.16
C PHE A 292 -8.47 -18.13 -7.56
N SER A 293 -8.50 -18.51 -8.83
CA SER A 293 -9.06 -19.79 -9.28
C SER A 293 -7.94 -20.83 -9.27
N GLU A 294 -7.64 -21.41 -8.11
CA GLU A 294 -6.65 -22.47 -7.99
C GLU A 294 -7.16 -23.77 -8.64
N VAL A 295 -6.68 -24.07 -9.85
CA VAL A 295 -6.72 -25.45 -10.35
C VAL A 295 -5.50 -26.17 -9.79
N LYS A 296 -5.75 -27.16 -8.92
CA LYS A 296 -4.71 -27.98 -8.27
C LYS A 296 -3.65 -28.45 -9.26
N GLY A 297 -2.40 -28.03 -9.05
CA GLY A 297 -1.20 -28.63 -9.65
C GLY A 297 -0.37 -27.77 -10.59
N ALA A 298 -0.78 -26.55 -10.92
CA ALA A 298 0.04 -25.63 -11.72
C ALA A 298 0.76 -24.60 -10.83
N PRO A 299 2.07 -24.35 -11.03
CA PRO A 299 2.79 -23.31 -10.29
C PRO A 299 2.24 -21.94 -10.65
N ALA A 300 1.84 -21.15 -9.64
CA ALA A 300 1.08 -19.92 -9.83
C ALA A 300 1.88 -18.75 -10.45
N LEU A 301 3.20 -18.87 -10.63
CA LEU A 301 4.03 -17.82 -11.24
C LEU A 301 5.24 -18.44 -11.97
N ARG A 302 5.43 -18.09 -13.24
CA ARG A 302 6.65 -18.33 -14.00
C ARG A 302 7.09 -17.01 -14.64
N VAL A 303 8.04 -16.33 -14.00
CA VAL A 303 8.78 -15.22 -14.62
C VAL A 303 9.88 -15.85 -15.48
N VAL A 304 9.86 -15.63 -16.79
CA VAL A 304 10.93 -16.06 -17.71
C VAL A 304 11.58 -14.80 -18.26
N GLY A 305 12.79 -14.51 -17.80
CA GLY A 305 13.63 -13.41 -18.28
C GLY A 305 15.07 -13.63 -17.79
N GLU A 306 16.05 -13.16 -18.56
CA GLU A 306 17.46 -13.26 -18.16
C GLU A 306 17.74 -12.31 -17.00
N VAL A 307 17.99 -12.87 -15.81
CA VAL A 307 18.39 -12.10 -14.62
C VAL A 307 19.91 -11.96 -14.63
N GLN A 308 20.42 -10.76 -14.87
CA GLN A 308 21.85 -10.48 -14.75
C GLN A 308 22.20 -9.86 -13.38
N PRO A 309 23.14 -10.44 -12.62
CA PRO A 309 23.63 -9.83 -11.39
C PRO A 309 24.54 -8.65 -11.69
N ILE A 310 24.20 -7.46 -11.18
CA ILE A 310 24.99 -6.23 -11.35
C ILE A 310 26.19 -6.27 -10.39
N SER A 311 27.38 -5.99 -10.92
CA SER A 311 28.61 -5.90 -10.12
C SER A 311 28.70 -4.55 -9.39
N ALA A 312 29.35 -4.52 -8.22
CA ALA A 312 29.45 -3.33 -7.38
C ALA A 312 30.12 -2.10 -8.05
N ALA A 313 30.74 -2.26 -9.23
CA ALA A 313 31.40 -1.21 -9.99
C ALA A 313 30.43 -0.33 -10.81
N GLU A 314 29.21 -0.79 -11.08
CA GLU A 314 28.23 -0.05 -11.91
C GLU A 314 27.34 0.92 -11.10
N ARG A 315 27.62 1.07 -9.79
CA ARG A 315 26.83 1.81 -8.79
C ARG A 315 26.76 3.34 -8.96
N THR A 316 27.23 3.93 -10.06
CA THR A 316 27.45 5.39 -10.14
C THR A 316 26.91 6.03 -11.43
N LYS A 317 25.60 5.95 -11.65
CA LYS A 317 24.86 6.97 -12.43
C LYS A 317 23.50 7.22 -11.75
N VAL A 318 23.53 7.94 -10.63
CA VAL A 318 22.32 8.44 -9.97
C VAL A 318 21.66 9.44 -10.93
N HIS A 319 20.50 9.09 -11.49
CA HIS A 319 19.68 10.03 -12.24
C HIS A 319 18.91 10.88 -11.21
N VAL A 320 19.13 12.19 -11.21
CA VAL A 320 18.44 13.09 -10.27
C VAL A 320 17.01 13.32 -10.74
N ILE A 321 16.04 12.83 -9.97
CA ILE A 321 14.60 13.12 -10.12
C ILE A 321 14.24 14.24 -9.15
N ARG A 322 13.73 15.38 -9.65
CA ARG A 322 13.20 16.47 -8.81
C ARG A 322 11.74 16.73 -9.16
N GLU A 323 10.87 16.73 -8.15
CA GLU A 323 9.44 17.05 -8.29
C GLU A 323 9.19 18.51 -8.73
N ASN A 324 10.15 19.42 -8.52
CA ASN A 324 10.08 20.81 -8.94
C ASN A 324 11.46 21.33 -9.40
N ILE A 325 11.53 21.94 -10.59
CA ILE A 325 12.77 22.48 -11.17
C ILE A 325 12.89 23.96 -10.78
N THR A 326 13.59 24.25 -9.69
CA THR A 326 13.88 25.64 -9.26
C THR A 326 15.21 26.15 -9.83
N PRO A 327 15.45 27.48 -9.89
CA PRO A 327 16.72 28.03 -10.37
C PRO A 327 17.94 27.54 -9.59
N ASP A 328 17.84 27.42 -8.26
CA ASP A 328 18.94 26.88 -7.44
C ASP A 328 19.20 25.41 -7.78
N SER A 329 18.14 24.65 -8.04
CA SER A 329 18.22 23.26 -8.44
C SER A 329 18.99 23.09 -9.78
N ILE A 330 18.75 23.99 -10.76
CA ILE A 330 19.43 23.99 -12.05
C ILE A 330 20.94 24.22 -11.87
N ILE A 331 21.31 25.13 -10.97
CA ILE A 331 22.70 25.45 -10.65
C ILE A 331 23.36 24.30 -9.89
N GLU A 332 22.70 23.77 -8.87
CA GLU A 332 23.24 22.70 -8.03
C GLU A 332 23.53 21.43 -8.82
N ASN A 333 22.66 21.04 -9.76
CA ASN A 333 22.89 19.87 -10.61
C ASN A 333 24.17 20.00 -11.43
N PHE A 334 24.40 21.16 -12.02
CA PHE A 334 25.63 21.43 -12.75
C PHE A 334 26.86 21.41 -11.83
N LEU A 335 26.78 22.06 -10.68
CA LEU A 335 27.91 22.13 -9.73
C LEU A 335 28.23 20.78 -9.07
N LEU A 336 27.25 19.86 -9.00
CA LEU A 336 27.43 18.49 -8.54
C LEU A 336 27.78 17.52 -9.66
N ASP A 337 27.86 17.98 -10.92
CA ASP A 337 28.05 17.14 -12.11
C ASP A 337 27.02 16.01 -12.22
N ALA A 338 25.76 16.31 -11.88
CA ALA A 338 24.70 15.32 -11.83
C ALA A 338 24.08 15.06 -13.21
N ASN A 339 23.87 13.78 -13.54
CA ASN A 339 23.05 13.37 -14.68
C ASN A 339 21.57 13.45 -14.30
N VAL A 340 20.77 14.10 -15.14
CA VAL A 340 19.34 14.28 -14.91
C VAL A 340 18.53 13.45 -15.90
N GLN A 341 17.35 12.98 -15.47
CA GLN A 341 16.53 12.09 -16.29
C GLN A 341 15.90 12.80 -17.50
N GLU A 342 15.50 14.07 -17.34
CA GLU A 342 14.88 14.87 -18.41
C GLU A 342 15.62 16.21 -18.61
N PRO A 343 16.81 16.22 -19.24
CA PRO A 343 17.61 17.44 -19.38
C PRO A 343 16.89 18.58 -20.11
N LEU A 344 16.01 18.26 -21.06
CA LEU A 344 15.24 19.24 -21.81
C LEU A 344 14.30 20.08 -20.91
N GLN A 345 13.71 19.47 -19.88
CA GLN A 345 12.86 20.20 -18.92
C GLN A 345 13.64 21.25 -18.14
N TYR A 346 14.92 21.01 -17.86
CA TYR A 346 15.80 21.99 -17.19
C TYR A 346 16.15 23.18 -18.08
N LEU A 347 16.10 23.02 -19.41
CA LEU A 347 16.21 24.12 -20.36
C LEU A 347 14.88 24.88 -20.47
N HIS A 348 13.75 24.17 -20.56
CA HIS A 348 12.40 24.76 -20.61
C HIS A 348 12.08 25.59 -19.37
N ALA A 349 12.41 25.09 -18.18
CA ALA A 349 12.18 25.79 -16.92
C ALA A 349 12.80 27.20 -16.90
N GLN A 350 13.94 27.40 -17.58
CA GLN A 350 14.61 28.70 -17.64
C GLN A 350 13.78 29.78 -18.37
N ALA A 351 12.89 29.37 -19.28
CA ALA A 351 11.95 30.27 -19.96
C ALA A 351 10.88 30.87 -19.02
N HIS A 352 10.74 30.29 -17.82
CA HIS A 352 9.70 30.66 -16.86
C HIS A 352 10.21 31.45 -15.64
N TYR A 353 11.53 31.67 -15.52
CA TYR A 353 12.14 32.42 -14.44
C TYR A 353 12.76 33.73 -14.92
N PRO A 354 12.65 34.86 -14.19
CA PRO A 354 13.26 36.14 -14.56
C PRO A 354 14.76 36.18 -14.25
N ARG A 355 15.52 35.18 -14.72
CA ARG A 355 16.97 35.04 -14.53
C ARG A 355 17.61 34.63 -15.85
N LYS A 356 18.63 35.40 -16.28
CA LYS A 356 19.32 35.16 -17.57
C LYS A 356 20.45 34.13 -17.49
N TRP A 357 20.97 33.89 -16.29
CA TRP A 357 22.19 33.11 -16.09
C TRP A 357 21.91 31.85 -15.30
N MET A 358 21.76 30.75 -16.02
CA MET A 358 21.76 29.39 -15.49
C MET A 358 22.51 28.49 -16.50
N PRO A 359 23.18 27.41 -16.07
CA PRO A 359 23.85 26.46 -16.95
C PRO A 359 22.89 25.92 -18.02
N ILE A 360 23.38 25.85 -19.26
CA ILE A 360 22.64 25.33 -20.41
C ILE A 360 23.39 24.15 -21.03
N TRP A 361 24.71 24.23 -21.11
CA TRP A 361 25.52 23.23 -21.81
C TRP A 361 25.59 21.92 -21.05
N HIS A 362 25.61 21.95 -19.72
CA HIS A 362 25.46 20.77 -18.87
C HIS A 362 24.26 19.89 -19.23
N TYR A 363 23.15 20.52 -19.63
CA TYR A 363 21.92 19.81 -20.01
C TYR A 363 21.91 19.46 -21.49
N VAL A 364 22.41 20.34 -22.36
CA VAL A 364 22.56 20.06 -23.79
C VAL A 364 23.49 18.87 -24.03
N ASP A 365 24.61 18.79 -23.32
CA ASP A 365 25.59 17.70 -23.42
C ASP A 365 25.02 16.34 -22.97
N GLN A 366 23.91 16.33 -22.24
CA GLN A 366 23.18 15.11 -21.85
C GLN A 366 22.10 14.71 -22.85
N LEU A 367 21.77 15.58 -23.81
CA LEU A 367 20.82 15.33 -24.88
C LEU A 367 21.56 14.79 -26.12
N SER A 368 20.90 13.89 -26.85
CA SER A 368 21.37 13.47 -28.18
C SER A 368 20.79 14.34 -29.31
N THR A 369 20.09 15.41 -28.96
CA THR A 369 19.38 16.32 -29.88
C THR A 369 20.32 17.44 -30.35
N PRO A 370 20.36 17.77 -31.65
CA PRO A 370 21.21 18.85 -32.14
C PRO A 370 20.73 20.22 -31.62
N VAL A 371 21.67 21.15 -31.43
CA VAL A 371 21.40 22.47 -30.84
C VAL A 371 20.32 23.25 -31.60
N ASP A 372 20.28 23.13 -32.93
CA ASP A 372 19.27 23.81 -33.77
C ASP A 372 17.85 23.33 -33.46
N GLU A 373 17.65 22.03 -33.24
CA GLU A 373 16.35 21.47 -32.86
C GLU A 373 15.92 21.95 -31.46
N ILE A 374 16.85 22.02 -30.51
CA ILE A 374 16.60 22.55 -29.16
C ILE A 374 16.20 24.04 -29.22
N VAL A 375 16.85 24.81 -30.10
CA VAL A 375 16.53 26.23 -30.29
C VAL A 375 15.13 26.42 -30.86
N GLU A 376 14.75 25.64 -31.86
CA GLU A 376 13.40 25.71 -32.44
C GLU A 376 12.34 25.26 -31.43
N ASP A 377 12.59 24.17 -30.70
CA ASP A 377 11.73 23.71 -29.61
C ASP A 377 11.52 24.82 -28.56
N LEU A 378 12.58 25.43 -28.04
CA LEU A 378 12.50 26.55 -27.09
C LEU A 378 11.66 27.73 -27.62
N ARG A 379 11.72 28.03 -28.93
CA ARG A 379 10.96 29.11 -29.55
C ARG A 379 9.46 28.83 -29.60
N THR A 380 9.06 27.56 -29.68
CA THR A 380 7.64 27.16 -29.69
C THR A 380 6.97 27.23 -28.32
N ILE A 381 7.75 27.24 -27.23
CA ILE A 381 7.22 27.26 -25.87
C ILE A 381 6.54 28.59 -25.54
N ILE A 382 5.37 28.51 -24.90
CA ILE A 382 4.67 29.65 -24.30
C ILE A 382 5.41 30.06 -23.01
N ALA A 383 6.43 30.89 -23.15
CA ALA A 383 7.26 31.36 -22.04
C ALA A 383 6.53 32.42 -21.19
N SER A 384 6.49 32.24 -19.86
CA SER A 384 6.01 33.29 -18.95
C SER A 384 7.01 34.45 -18.82
N VAL A 385 8.29 34.22 -19.15
CA VAL A 385 9.34 35.25 -19.24
C VAL A 385 10.08 35.15 -20.58
N PRO A 386 9.54 35.73 -21.68
CA PRO A 386 10.13 35.62 -23.01
C PRO A 386 11.58 36.10 -23.11
N THR A 387 11.96 37.13 -22.35
CA THR A 387 13.32 37.67 -22.34
C THR A 387 14.36 36.70 -21.76
N SER A 388 13.95 35.77 -20.89
CA SER A 388 14.82 34.71 -20.38
C SER A 388 14.98 33.59 -21.40
N ARG A 389 13.89 33.17 -22.05
CA ARG A 389 13.93 32.22 -23.18
C ARG A 389 14.85 32.73 -24.28
N ASP A 390 14.68 33.99 -24.69
CA ASP A 390 15.50 34.59 -25.75
C ASP A 390 16.98 34.63 -25.35
N ALA A 391 17.30 34.83 -24.07
CA ALA A 391 18.67 34.76 -23.57
C ALA A 391 19.25 33.33 -23.66
N VAL A 392 18.47 32.29 -23.37
CA VAL A 392 18.89 30.89 -23.56
C VAL A 392 19.19 30.62 -25.03
N VAL A 393 18.27 31.01 -25.93
CA VAL A 393 18.44 30.87 -27.39
C VAL A 393 19.68 31.63 -27.89
N GLN A 394 19.89 32.86 -27.43
CA GLN A 394 21.07 33.65 -27.81
C GLN A 394 22.37 32.98 -27.38
N ARG A 395 22.39 32.35 -26.19
CA ARG A 395 23.56 31.64 -25.67
C ARG A 395 23.82 30.32 -26.41
N LEU A 396 22.79 29.55 -26.73
CA LEU A 396 22.91 28.34 -27.57
C LEU A 396 23.47 28.68 -28.95
N ARG A 397 23.10 29.85 -29.50
CA ARG A 397 23.64 30.35 -30.78
C ARG A 397 25.02 31.00 -30.68
N GLY A 398 25.62 31.06 -29.49
CA GLY A 398 26.91 31.72 -29.26
C GLY A 398 26.89 33.25 -29.37
N THR A 399 25.72 33.88 -29.54
CA THR A 399 25.58 35.34 -29.65
C THR A 399 25.62 36.06 -28.30
N LEU A 400 25.47 35.33 -27.20
CA LEU A 400 25.55 35.82 -25.83
C LEU A 400 26.41 34.87 -24.98
N THR A 401 27.27 35.42 -24.12
CA THR A 401 28.14 34.63 -23.23
C THR A 401 28.11 35.17 -21.79
N ALA A 402 28.28 34.26 -20.82
CA ALA A 402 28.44 34.60 -19.42
C ALA A 402 29.77 35.32 -19.13
N HIS A 403 30.74 35.28 -20.06
CA HIS A 403 32.04 35.94 -19.91
C HIS A 403 31.88 37.44 -19.67
N LYS A 404 32.54 37.95 -18.62
CA LYS A 404 32.58 39.39 -18.33
C LYS A 404 33.77 39.73 -17.44
N LEU A 405 34.53 40.73 -17.87
CA LEU A 405 35.58 41.32 -17.07
C LEU A 405 35.00 42.40 -16.14
N TYR A 406 35.39 42.34 -14.87
CA TYR A 406 35.01 43.29 -13.85
C TYR A 406 36.23 44.06 -13.37
N THR A 407 36.05 45.34 -13.05
CA THR A 407 37.09 46.20 -12.45
C THR A 407 37.12 46.03 -10.92
N GLY A 408 38.17 46.54 -10.26
CA GLY A 408 38.28 46.52 -8.80
C GLY A 408 38.80 45.19 -8.23
N SER A 409 38.20 44.70 -7.15
CA SER A 409 38.65 43.47 -6.47
C SER A 409 38.70 42.23 -7.38
N PRO A 410 37.70 41.96 -8.26
CA PRO A 410 37.77 40.85 -9.21
C PRO A 410 38.98 40.92 -10.17
N ALA A 411 39.32 42.12 -10.68
CA ALA A 411 40.46 42.33 -11.57
C ALA A 411 41.81 42.01 -10.89
N LYS A 412 41.89 42.17 -9.56
CA LYS A 412 43.09 41.82 -8.78
C LYS A 412 43.20 40.32 -8.53
N ILE A 413 42.07 39.60 -8.47
CA ILE A 413 42.00 38.17 -8.19
C ILE A 413 42.23 37.34 -9.46
N LEU A 414 41.70 37.79 -10.61
CA LEU A 414 41.72 37.05 -11.87
C LEU A 414 43.13 36.58 -12.31
N PRO A 415 44.21 37.41 -12.25
CA PRO A 415 45.56 36.96 -12.62
C PRO A 415 46.06 35.78 -11.78
N ALA A 416 45.68 35.70 -10.50
CA ALA A 416 46.03 34.58 -9.64
C ALA A 416 45.30 33.30 -10.07
N PHE A 417 44.05 33.39 -10.52
CA PHE A 417 43.31 32.23 -11.03
C PHE A 417 43.94 31.69 -12.32
N LEU A 418 44.34 32.58 -13.24
CA LEU A 418 44.96 32.19 -14.52
C LEU A 418 46.26 31.39 -14.35
N VAL A 419 46.99 31.58 -13.24
CA VAL A 419 48.19 30.82 -12.90
C VAL A 419 47.91 29.62 -11.99
N GLY A 420 46.64 29.24 -11.80
CA GLY A 420 46.21 28.09 -10.99
C GLY A 420 46.17 28.34 -9.49
N LYS A 421 46.39 29.57 -9.01
CA LYS A 421 46.33 29.93 -7.58
C LYS A 421 44.91 30.37 -7.22
N ILE A 422 44.03 29.39 -7.01
CA ILE A 422 42.63 29.62 -6.66
C ILE A 422 42.46 29.62 -5.14
N ASN A 423 42.15 30.78 -4.56
CA ASN A 423 41.81 30.90 -3.14
C ASN A 423 40.29 30.92 -2.98
N ALA A 424 39.74 29.91 -2.30
CA ALA A 424 38.32 29.87 -1.97
C ALA A 424 37.94 31.00 -1.00
N PRO A 425 36.78 31.64 -1.17
CA PRO A 425 36.36 32.74 -0.32
C PRO A 425 36.01 32.25 1.09
N LYS A 426 36.51 32.96 2.10
CA LYS A 426 36.33 32.61 3.51
C LYS A 426 35.10 33.26 4.11
N THR A 427 34.75 34.46 3.67
CA THR A 427 33.62 35.25 4.17
C THR A 427 32.56 35.47 3.09
N VAL A 428 31.31 35.75 3.48
CA VAL A 428 30.20 35.96 2.53
C VAL A 428 30.44 37.17 1.63
N ASP A 429 31.03 38.24 2.16
CA ASP A 429 31.33 39.45 1.39
C ASP A 429 32.37 39.24 0.27
N GLU A 430 33.19 38.18 0.37
CA GLU A 430 34.14 37.79 -0.67
C GLU A 430 33.47 37.04 -1.84
N PHE A 431 32.27 36.47 -1.65
CA PHE A 431 31.60 35.64 -2.67
C PHE A 431 31.37 36.40 -3.96
N GLY A 432 30.93 37.66 -3.88
CA GLY A 432 30.70 38.49 -5.05
C GLY A 432 31.99 38.76 -5.84
N ALA A 433 33.08 39.08 -5.15
CA ALA A 433 34.37 39.35 -5.79
C ALA A 433 34.94 38.08 -6.44
N PHE A 434 34.85 36.93 -5.76
CA PHE A 434 35.25 35.63 -6.27
C PHE A 434 34.43 35.23 -7.51
N ALA A 435 33.10 35.27 -7.42
CA ALA A 435 32.23 34.87 -8.52
C ALA A 435 32.40 35.77 -9.75
N ASN A 436 32.57 37.08 -9.57
CA ASN A 436 32.88 38.00 -10.66
C ASN A 436 34.27 37.77 -11.27
N ALA A 437 35.25 37.27 -10.50
CA ALA A 437 36.54 36.88 -11.04
C ALA A 437 36.42 35.61 -11.91
N VAL A 438 35.62 34.62 -11.48
CA VAL A 438 35.33 33.41 -12.29
C VAL A 438 34.69 33.76 -13.63
N GLN A 439 33.81 34.76 -13.67
CA GLN A 439 33.21 35.24 -14.92
C GLN A 439 34.23 35.77 -15.94
N GLY A 440 35.41 36.20 -15.48
CA GLY A 440 36.49 36.72 -16.31
C GLY A 440 37.44 35.66 -16.88
N LEU A 441 37.23 34.37 -16.58
CA LEU A 441 38.10 33.31 -17.07
C LEU A 441 37.95 33.10 -18.59
N PRO A 442 39.05 32.84 -19.33
CA PRO A 442 39.02 32.57 -20.77
C PRO A 442 38.52 31.14 -21.08
N ASN A 443 38.21 30.85 -22.34
CA ASN A 443 37.67 29.54 -22.76
C ASN A 443 38.69 28.39 -22.58
N ASP A 444 39.98 28.69 -22.72
CA ASP A 444 41.10 27.75 -22.60
C ASP A 444 41.56 27.53 -21.15
N PHE A 445 40.80 28.02 -20.16
CA PHE A 445 41.15 27.90 -18.75
C PHE A 445 41.17 26.44 -18.27
N LYS A 446 42.36 25.91 -18.00
CA LYS A 446 42.56 24.53 -17.53
C LYS A 446 42.00 24.33 -16.12
N ASN A 447 41.61 23.08 -15.82
CA ASN A 447 41.10 22.66 -14.51
C ASN A 447 39.84 23.43 -14.06
N ALA A 448 39.00 23.86 -15.00
CA ALA A 448 37.78 24.58 -14.70
C ALA A 448 36.86 23.78 -13.74
N GLY A 449 36.86 22.44 -13.84
CA GLY A 449 36.10 21.54 -12.96
C GLY A 449 36.36 21.74 -11.47
N ASP A 450 37.58 22.15 -11.07
CA ASP A 450 37.96 22.37 -9.67
C ASP A 450 37.20 23.54 -9.02
N LEU A 451 36.62 24.43 -9.83
CA LEU A 451 35.81 25.56 -9.35
C LEU A 451 34.39 25.16 -8.93
N ARG A 452 33.88 24.00 -9.40
CA ARG A 452 32.54 23.49 -9.06
C ARG A 452 32.30 23.38 -7.55
N PRO A 453 33.14 22.68 -6.75
CA PRO A 453 32.93 22.56 -5.31
C PRO A 453 33.04 23.91 -4.58
N ILE A 454 33.87 24.84 -5.07
CA ILE A 454 34.03 26.16 -4.46
C ILE A 454 32.77 27.00 -4.69
N LEU A 455 32.25 27.03 -5.92
CA LEU A 455 31.00 27.72 -6.25
C LEU A 455 29.80 27.09 -5.54
N LEU A 456 29.79 25.76 -5.36
CA LEU A 456 28.74 25.07 -4.60
C LEU A 456 28.76 25.48 -3.13
N SER A 457 29.94 25.61 -2.54
CA SER A 457 30.11 26.14 -1.18
C SER A 457 29.61 27.59 -1.09
N CYS A 458 29.95 28.47 -2.05
CA CYS A 458 29.43 29.84 -2.10
C CYS A 458 27.90 29.87 -2.19
N LEU A 459 27.33 29.02 -3.05
CA LEU A 459 25.88 28.89 -3.24
C LEU A 459 25.19 28.47 -1.93
N LYS A 460 25.72 27.46 -1.23
CA LYS A 460 25.11 26.96 0.03
C LYS A 460 25.27 27.92 1.20
N ARG A 461 26.30 28.78 1.18
CA ARG A 461 26.61 29.71 2.28
C ARG A 461 26.01 31.10 2.09
N ASP A 462 25.49 31.43 0.90
CA ASP A 462 24.77 32.69 0.62
C ASP A 462 23.29 32.57 1.01
N ASN A 463 23.02 32.57 2.32
CA ASN A 463 21.69 32.39 2.90
C ASN A 463 20.75 33.56 2.62
N GLU A 464 21.28 34.79 2.56
CA GLU A 464 20.50 36.01 2.29
C GLU A 464 20.29 36.25 0.78
N GLY A 465 20.93 35.44 -0.07
CA GLY A 465 20.83 35.53 -1.52
C GLY A 465 21.48 36.78 -2.13
N LYS A 466 22.31 37.50 -1.36
CA LYS A 466 22.95 38.77 -1.73
C LYS A 466 23.84 38.64 -2.96
N HIS A 467 24.45 37.46 -3.15
CA HIS A 467 25.43 37.21 -4.20
C HIS A 467 24.97 36.18 -5.25
N ARG A 468 23.73 35.67 -5.17
CA ARG A 468 23.15 34.67 -6.08
C ARG A 468 23.36 35.00 -7.55
N SER A 469 23.04 36.23 -7.98
CA SER A 469 23.17 36.63 -9.39
C SER A 469 24.62 36.53 -9.91
N ALA A 470 25.61 36.83 -9.07
CA ALA A 470 27.02 36.72 -9.44
C ALA A 470 27.47 35.25 -9.48
N ILE A 471 27.04 34.45 -8.50
CA ILE A 471 27.33 33.01 -8.41
C ILE A 471 26.72 32.27 -9.61
N TYR A 472 25.49 32.62 -9.99
CA TYR A 472 24.78 32.01 -11.11
C TYR A 472 25.47 32.26 -12.44
N ARG A 473 25.91 33.50 -12.67
CA ARG A 473 26.68 33.85 -13.86
C ARG A 473 28.07 33.22 -13.87
N ALA A 474 28.70 33.08 -12.70
CA ALA A 474 29.96 32.35 -12.57
C ALA A 474 29.80 30.86 -12.93
N ALA A 475 28.75 30.20 -12.43
CA ALA A 475 28.42 28.82 -12.79
C ALA A 475 28.12 28.69 -14.29
N SER A 476 27.37 29.63 -14.87
CA SER A 476 27.10 29.67 -16.32
C SER A 476 28.37 29.89 -17.15
N ARG A 477 29.34 30.66 -16.66
CA ARG A 477 30.63 30.82 -17.33
C ARG A 477 31.46 29.54 -17.26
N LEU A 478 31.44 28.88 -16.11
CA LEU A 478 32.14 27.62 -15.94
C LEU A 478 31.56 26.52 -16.87
N ASP A 479 30.24 26.50 -17.01
CA ASP A 479 29.51 25.62 -17.93
C ASP A 479 29.97 25.82 -19.39
N GLU A 480 30.05 27.08 -19.85
CA GLU A 480 30.56 27.42 -21.18
C GLU A 480 32.02 26.97 -21.41
N ILE A 481 32.89 27.15 -20.41
CA ILE A 481 34.30 26.74 -20.49
C ILE A 481 34.40 25.21 -20.62
N LEU A 482 33.70 24.48 -19.76
CA LEU A 482 33.72 23.01 -19.75
C LEU A 482 33.18 22.42 -21.06
N HIS A 483 32.13 23.01 -21.62
CA HIS A 483 31.60 22.61 -22.93
C HIS A 483 32.62 22.87 -24.05
N SER A 484 33.23 24.06 -24.10
CA SER A 484 34.23 24.39 -25.12
C SER A 484 35.47 23.47 -25.09
N GLN A 485 35.78 22.88 -23.95
CA GLN A 485 36.87 21.92 -23.76
C GLN A 485 36.51 20.49 -24.19
N ARG A 486 35.22 20.18 -24.35
CA ARG A 486 34.76 18.89 -24.89
C ARG A 486 34.74 18.87 -26.41
N ASP A 487 34.50 20.03 -27.02
CA ASP A 487 34.47 20.22 -28.48
C ASP A 487 35.85 20.52 -29.10
N SER A 488 36.89 20.74 -28.27
CA SER A 488 38.30 20.93 -28.67
C SER A 488 39.09 19.64 -28.58
#